data_AF-A0A7Y9ISE9-F1
#
_entry.id   AF-A0A7Y9ISE9-F1
#
_cell.length_a   1.000
_cell.length_b   1.000
_cell.length_c   1.000
_cell.angle_alpha   90.00
_cell.angle_beta   90.00
_cell.angle_gamma   90.00
#
_symmetry.space_group_name_H-M   'P 1'
#
loop_
_entity.id
_entity.type
_entity.pdbx_description
1 polymer ?
#
loop_
_entity_poly.entity_id
_entity_poly.type
_entity_poly.pdbx_seq_one_letter_code
_entity_poly.pdbx_strand_id
1 'polypeptide(L)'
;MKRLWILAGLLTAFSVSAATTLTKTYTAVSAYPAGACTIAANNADRDSRMWMQQGWSQASQTQCSCQNAGLEYRCGIDVTYWRP
;
A
#
# COMPACT_ATOMS: atom_id res chain seq x y z
N MET A 1 -36.71 -42.73 24.33
CA MET A 1 -36.15 -41.58 25.06
C MET A 1 -35.05 -40.98 24.19
N LYS A 2 -35.27 -39.78 23.66
CA LYS A 2 -34.52 -39.16 22.55
C LYS A 2 -33.40 -38.29 23.13
N ARG A 3 -32.13 -38.67 22.97
CA ARG A 3 -30.98 -37.84 23.34
C ARG A 3 -30.55 -37.03 22.12
N LEU A 4 -31.08 -35.80 21.99
CA LEU A 4 -30.53 -34.81 21.08
C LEU A 4 -29.29 -34.19 21.76
N TRP A 5 -28.11 -34.54 21.26
CA TRP A 5 -26.90 -33.78 21.56
C TRP A 5 -26.91 -32.56 20.65
N ILE A 6 -27.21 -31.40 21.23
CA ILE A 6 -27.06 -30.11 20.57
C ILE A 6 -25.55 -29.92 20.39
N LEU A 7 -25.06 -30.24 19.21
CA LEU A 7 -23.79 -29.73 18.70
C LEU A 7 -23.92 -28.21 18.74
N ALA A 8 -23.42 -27.60 19.81
CA ALA A 8 -23.25 -26.16 19.91
C ALA A 8 -22.23 -25.77 18.84
N GLY A 9 -22.75 -25.50 17.65
CA GLY A 9 -22.01 -24.92 16.55
C GLY A 9 -21.51 -23.56 17.00
N LEU A 10 -20.27 -23.54 17.50
CA LEU A 10 -19.48 -22.34 17.66
C LEU A 10 -19.13 -21.84 16.26
N LEU A 11 -20.14 -21.34 15.54
CA LEU A 11 -19.99 -20.52 14.35
C LEU A 11 -19.35 -19.22 14.84
N THR A 12 -18.03 -19.21 14.94
CA THR A 12 -17.26 -17.97 14.98
C THR A 12 -17.64 -17.20 13.74
N ALA A 13 -18.50 -16.20 13.89
CA ALA A 13 -18.82 -15.25 12.85
C ALA A 13 -17.51 -14.53 12.51
N PHE A 14 -16.80 -15.03 11.50
CA PHE A 14 -15.72 -14.30 10.89
C PHE A 14 -16.38 -13.14 10.15
N SER A 15 -16.40 -11.97 10.79
CA SER A 15 -16.69 -10.73 10.11
C SER A 15 -15.67 -10.59 8.99
N VAL A 16 -16.08 -10.80 7.74
CA VAL A 16 -15.26 -10.50 6.58
C VAL A 16 -15.20 -8.98 6.50
N SER A 17 -14.18 -8.40 7.14
CA SER A 17 -13.81 -7.01 6.91
C SER A 17 -13.51 -6.87 5.42
N ALA A 18 -14.18 -5.92 4.75
CA ALA A 18 -13.95 -5.69 3.34
C ALA A 18 -12.56 -5.07 3.16
N ALA A 19 -11.66 -5.81 2.52
CA ALA A 19 -10.31 -5.35 2.28
C ALA A 19 -10.32 -4.00 1.54
N THR A 20 -9.77 -2.98 2.17
CA THR A 20 -9.65 -1.63 1.60
C THR A 20 -8.30 -1.51 0.91
N THR A 21 -8.30 -1.04 -0.33
CA THR A 21 -7.08 -0.74 -1.10
C THR A 21 -6.92 0.76 -1.28
N LEU A 22 -5.69 1.25 -1.18
CA LEU A 22 -5.36 2.66 -1.36
C LEU A 22 -4.06 2.79 -2.16
N THR A 23 -4.10 3.52 -3.28
CA THR A 23 -2.89 3.85 -4.05
C THR A 23 -2.42 5.25 -3.70
N LYS A 24 -1.11 5.38 -3.46
CA LYS A 24 -0.42 6.65 -3.22
C LYS A 24 0.66 6.84 -4.27
N THR A 25 0.65 8.03 -4.87
CA THR A 25 1.68 8.46 -5.82
C THR A 25 2.71 9.32 -5.09
N TYR A 26 3.98 8.94 -5.20
CA TYR A 26 5.10 9.72 -4.66
C TYR A 26 5.86 10.30 -5.85
N THR A 27 5.93 11.62 -5.91
CA THR A 27 6.62 12.34 -6.98
C THR A 27 7.78 13.16 -6.42
N ALA A 28 8.78 13.38 -7.27
CA ALA A 28 9.92 14.22 -6.99
C ALA A 28 10.44 14.86 -8.27
N VAL A 29 11.17 15.96 -8.11
CA VAL A 29 11.77 16.71 -9.21
C VAL A 29 13.28 16.81 -8.97
N SER A 30 14.07 16.57 -10.01
CA SER A 30 15.53 16.72 -9.95
C SER A 30 16.10 16.93 -11.34
N ALA A 31 17.28 17.54 -11.44
CA ALA A 31 18.04 17.64 -12.70
C ALA A 31 18.41 16.26 -13.28
N TYR A 32 18.44 15.20 -12.45
CA TYR A 32 18.76 13.84 -12.87
C TYR A 32 17.63 12.87 -12.54
N PRO A 33 17.19 12.01 -13.48
CA PRO A 33 16.05 11.12 -13.29
C PRO A 33 16.28 10.12 -12.15
N ALA A 34 17.48 9.57 -12.03
CA ALA A 34 17.83 8.66 -10.92
C ALA A 34 17.74 9.35 -9.55
N GLY A 35 18.10 10.64 -9.47
CA GLY A 35 17.97 11.44 -8.26
C GLY A 35 16.51 11.64 -7.85
N ALA A 36 15.66 12.04 -8.80
CA ALA A 36 14.23 12.17 -8.56
C ALA A 36 13.59 10.83 -8.14
N CYS A 37 13.93 9.72 -8.79
CA CYS A 37 13.44 8.40 -8.39
C CYS A 37 13.88 7.99 -6.97
N THR A 38 15.12 8.29 -6.61
CA THR A 38 15.63 8.02 -5.25
C THR A 38 14.85 8.80 -4.20
N ILE A 39 14.56 10.08 -4.47
CA ILE A 39 13.75 10.93 -3.57
C ILE A 39 12.33 10.40 -3.45
N ALA A 40 11.67 10.04 -4.56
CA ALA A 40 10.32 9.49 -4.57
C ALA A 40 10.25 8.16 -3.79
N ALA A 41 11.22 7.27 -3.99
CA ALA A 41 11.34 6.00 -3.26
C ALA A 41 11.55 6.20 -1.76
N ASN A 42 12.42 7.13 -1.36
CA ASN A 42 12.66 7.43 0.06
C ASN A 42 11.42 8.02 0.73
N ASN A 43 10.66 8.87 0.03
CA ASN A 43 9.40 9.39 0.53
C ASN A 43 8.36 8.26 0.70
N ALA A 44 8.31 7.32 -0.24
CA ALA A 44 7.46 6.14 -0.13
C ALA A 44 7.86 5.24 1.04
N ASP A 45 9.15 4.95 1.26
CA ASP A 45 9.62 4.15 2.40
C ASP A 45 9.29 4.81 3.75
N ARG A 46 9.47 6.13 3.84
CA ARG A 46 9.13 6.87 5.07
C ARG A 46 7.64 6.76 5.38
N ASP A 47 6.79 6.91 4.37
CA ASP A 47 5.34 6.87 4.54
C ASP A 47 4.82 5.44 4.75
N SER A 48 5.42 4.44 4.08
CA SER A 48 5.04 3.02 4.23
C SER A 48 5.18 2.56 5.68
N ARG A 49 6.20 3.02 6.40
CA ARG A 49 6.37 2.77 7.83
C ARG A 49 5.19 3.28 8.67
N MET A 50 4.66 4.46 8.32
CA MET A 50 3.50 5.05 9.00
C MET A 50 2.22 4.28 8.67
N TRP A 51 2.05 3.85 7.41
CA TRP A 51 0.93 3.01 6.99
C TRP A 51 0.93 1.65 7.70
N MET A 52 2.10 1.01 7.83
CA MET A 52 2.25 -0.25 8.55
C MET A 52 1.85 -0.13 10.03
N GLN A 53 2.19 0.97 10.69
CA GLN A 53 1.76 1.24 12.08
C GLN A 53 0.23 1.42 12.20
N GLN A 54 -0.45 1.83 11.13
CA GLN A 54 -1.90 1.99 11.07
C GLN A 54 -2.64 0.71 10.62
N GLY A 55 -1.94 -0.41 10.52
CA GLY A 55 -2.49 -1.72 10.14
C GLY A 55 -2.65 -1.91 8.63
N TRP A 56 -1.99 -1.10 7.81
CA TRP A 56 -1.93 -1.30 6.36
C TRP A 56 -0.72 -2.13 5.97
N SER A 57 -0.81 -2.82 4.84
CA SER A 57 0.26 -3.61 4.26
C SER A 57 0.51 -3.17 2.83
N GLN A 58 1.77 -3.17 2.39
CA GLN A 58 2.09 -2.87 0.99
C GLN A 58 1.65 -4.03 0.10
N ALA A 59 0.84 -3.75 -0.92
CA ALA A 59 0.37 -4.72 -1.92
C ALA A 59 1.29 -4.73 -3.15
N SER A 60 1.67 -3.56 -3.65
CA SER A 60 2.49 -3.43 -4.85
C SER A 60 3.19 -2.07 -4.92
N GLN A 61 4.23 -1.99 -5.76
CA GLN A 61 4.94 -0.76 -6.10
C GLN A 61 5.29 -0.76 -7.58
N THR A 62 5.05 0.35 -8.26
CA THR A 62 5.44 0.51 -9.67
C THR A 62 6.93 0.85 -9.80
N GLN A 63 7.50 0.55 -10.97
CA GLN A 63 8.81 1.08 -11.33
C GLN A 63 8.74 2.60 -11.46
N CYS A 64 9.85 3.27 -11.13
CA CYS A 64 9.91 4.71 -11.26
C CYS A 64 9.78 5.14 -12.72
N SER A 65 8.85 6.03 -12.98
CA SER A 65 8.65 6.65 -14.29
C SER A 65 9.03 8.12 -14.22
N CYS A 66 9.64 8.64 -15.28
CA CYS A 66 10.12 10.03 -15.34
C CYS A 66 9.58 10.73 -16.59
N GLN A 67 9.14 11.97 -16.42
CA GLN A 67 8.80 12.88 -17.49
C GLN A 67 9.85 14.00 -17.56
N ASN A 68 10.38 14.25 -18.75
CA ASN A 68 11.27 15.38 -18.98
C ASN A 68 10.45 16.69 -18.96
N ALA A 69 10.84 17.62 -18.10
CA ALA A 69 10.21 18.93 -17.93
C ALA A 69 11.19 20.07 -18.30
N GLY A 70 12.00 19.86 -19.34
CA GLY A 70 12.99 20.81 -19.83
C GLY A 70 14.34 20.62 -19.14
N LEU A 71 14.60 21.40 -18.09
CA LEU A 71 15.86 21.35 -17.33
C LEU A 71 15.83 20.36 -16.16
N GLU A 72 14.66 19.79 -15.88
CA GLU A 72 14.45 18.88 -14.76
C GLU A 72 13.64 17.65 -15.21
N TYR A 73 13.76 16.58 -14.44
CA TYR A 73 12.94 15.39 -14.55
C TYR A 73 11.95 15.33 -13.40
N ARG A 74 10.68 15.17 -13.73
CA ARG A 74 9.61 14.87 -12.78
C ARG A 74 9.41 13.38 -12.77
N CYS A 75 9.79 12.71 -11.68
CA CYS A 75 9.66 11.28 -11.57
C CYS A 75 8.68 10.89 -10.47
N GLY A 76 8.07 9.71 -10.61
CA GLY A 76 7.20 9.18 -9.58
C GLY A 76 7.05 7.66 -9.60
N ILE A 77 6.61 7.15 -8.46
CA ILE A 77 6.22 5.78 -8.21
C ILE A 77 4.83 5.77 -7.58
N ASP A 78 4.10 4.70 -7.81
CA ASP A 78 2.84 4.41 -7.15
C ASP A 78 3.04 3.24 -6.20
N VAL A 79 2.55 3.38 -4.98
CA VAL A 79 2.50 2.31 -4.00
C VAL A 79 1.06 2.04 -3.65
N THR A 80 0.65 0.78 -3.79
CA THR A 80 -0.68 0.35 -3.37
C THR A 80 -0.58 -0.31 -2.00
N TYR A 81 -1.42 0.12 -1.09
CA TYR A 81 -1.60 -0.45 0.24
C TYR A 81 -2.92 -1.18 0.32
N TRP A 82 -2.99 -2.17 1.19
CA TRP A 82 -4.20 -2.90 1.50
C TRP A 82 -4.35 -3.06 3.02
N ARG A 83 -5.60 -3.13 3.48
CA ARG A 83 -5.94 -3.42 4.88
C ARG A 83 -7.21 -4.26 4.91
N PRO A 84 -7.25 -5.38 5.65
CA PRO A 84 -8.44 -6.21 5.77
C PRO A 84 -9.58 -5.46 6.47
#